data_AF-A0A9X8ULU7-F1
#
_entry.id   AF-A0A9X8ULU7-F1
#
_cell.length_a   1.000
_cell.length_b   1.000
_cell.length_c   1.000
_cell.angle_alpha   90.00
_cell.angle_beta   90.00
_cell.angle_gamma   90.00
#
_symmetry.space_group_name_H-M   'P 1'
#
loop_
_entity.id
_entity.type
_entity.pdbx_description
1 polymer ?
#
loop_
_entity_poly.entity_id
_entity_poly.type
_entity_poly.pdbx_seq_one_letter_code
_entity_poly.pdbx_strand_id
1 'polypeptide(L)'
;MRWALFDGTQQIDATELREQDRGDYRDHLSCLDQECAAPMHWRKRSKDGKAATFFGHHATGCEYGSKIEEQSELQRAVEEFNAIANTADELVIRLDPLPQNRPVTDNTPGATGTPGRAHRHQGADRQRRAGSVGYGPLLGKLITDPDFRRSRRALTLSDRTRTTIADGCVHVDEFTLRSTTMILWGQVHHAQGYFLDTGYTSEKKPAVRLRKEVLAELLQAKKLSGISDFSGWYFIVEGRFQESSTGGPYVSLDNAQKIAFLPPQIPTS
;
A
#
# COMPACT_ATOMS: atom_id res chain seq x y z
N MET A 1 -16.61 -1.63 -11.70
CA MET A 1 -17.64 -1.27 -12.71
C MET A 1 -17.96 -2.51 -13.57
N ARG A 2 -19.19 -2.72 -14.05
CA ARG A 2 -19.55 -3.89 -14.90
C ARG A 2 -19.37 -3.64 -16.41
N TRP A 3 -19.58 -2.41 -16.87
CA TRP A 3 -19.46 -2.05 -18.28
C TRP A 3 -18.32 -1.07 -18.49
N ALA A 4 -17.75 -1.00 -19.68
CA ALA A 4 -16.75 0.01 -20.08
C ALA A 4 -16.99 0.40 -21.54
N LEU A 5 -16.38 1.49 -21.99
CA LEU A 5 -16.32 1.82 -23.42
C LEU A 5 -15.09 1.17 -24.05
N PHE A 6 -15.24 0.64 -25.24
CA PHE A 6 -14.19 0.17 -26.12
C PHE A 6 -14.04 1.14 -27.29
N ASP A 7 -12.81 1.59 -27.53
CA ASP A 7 -12.50 2.65 -28.50
C ASP A 7 -13.37 3.90 -28.30
N GLY A 8 -13.72 4.20 -27.04
CA GLY A 8 -14.53 5.36 -26.64
C GLY A 8 -15.97 5.37 -27.14
N THR A 9 -16.44 4.31 -27.82
CA THR A 9 -17.74 4.34 -28.51
C THR A 9 -18.62 3.14 -28.21
N GLN A 10 -18.05 1.94 -28.12
CA GLN A 10 -18.81 0.70 -27.92
C GLN A 10 -18.86 0.30 -26.45
N GLN A 11 -20.06 0.12 -25.88
CA GLN A 11 -20.18 -0.43 -24.52
C GLN A 11 -19.92 -1.94 -24.51
N ILE A 12 -19.03 -2.39 -23.62
CA ILE A 12 -18.69 -3.82 -23.41
C ILE A 12 -19.03 -4.22 -21.98
N ASP A 13 -19.57 -5.43 -21.79
CA ASP A 13 -19.81 -6.04 -20.48
C ASP A 13 -18.62 -6.89 -20.03
N ALA A 14 -18.15 -6.69 -18.81
CA ALA A 14 -17.02 -7.42 -18.24
C ALA A 14 -17.26 -8.94 -18.18
N THR A 15 -18.51 -9.40 -18.14
CA THR A 15 -18.86 -10.82 -18.07
C THR A 15 -18.77 -11.55 -19.41
N GLU A 16 -18.70 -10.82 -20.52
CA GLU A 16 -18.62 -11.37 -21.87
C GLU A 16 -17.16 -11.59 -22.31
N LEU A 17 -16.23 -10.89 -21.66
CA LEU A 17 -14.79 -10.97 -21.93
C LEU A 17 -14.19 -12.29 -21.42
N ARG A 18 -13.33 -12.88 -22.25
CA ARG A 18 -12.54 -14.07 -21.89
C ARG A 18 -11.08 -13.70 -21.68
N GLU A 19 -10.41 -14.47 -20.84
CA GLU A 19 -9.00 -14.24 -20.48
C GLU A 19 -8.06 -14.30 -21.70
N GLN A 20 -8.46 -15.04 -22.74
CA GLN A 20 -7.72 -15.23 -24.00
C GLN A 20 -7.65 -13.94 -24.81
N ASP A 21 -8.71 -13.13 -24.77
CA ASP A 21 -8.90 -11.95 -25.60
C ASP A 21 -8.39 -10.68 -24.89
N ARG A 22 -7.87 -10.82 -23.66
CA ARG A 22 -7.41 -9.69 -22.82
C ARG A 22 -6.40 -8.78 -23.52
N GLY A 23 -5.59 -9.33 -24.42
CA GLY A 23 -4.62 -8.56 -25.20
C GLY A 23 -5.29 -7.55 -26.13
N ASP A 24 -6.44 -7.93 -26.72
CA ASP A 24 -7.14 -7.14 -27.73
C ASP A 24 -7.89 -5.94 -27.13
N TYR A 25 -8.23 -6.02 -25.84
CA TYR A 25 -8.89 -4.94 -25.10
C TYR A 25 -7.91 -4.07 -24.30
N ARG A 26 -6.63 -4.41 -24.30
CA ARG A 26 -5.61 -3.67 -23.57
C ARG A 26 -5.47 -2.28 -24.21
N ASP A 27 -5.54 -1.24 -23.39
CA ASP A 27 -5.42 0.18 -23.79
C ASP A 27 -6.60 0.73 -24.63
N HIS A 28 -7.57 -0.11 -25.01
CA HIS A 28 -8.78 0.27 -25.74
C HIS A 28 -10.01 0.50 -24.84
N LEU A 29 -9.91 0.18 -23.55
CA LEU A 29 -11.01 0.29 -22.60
C LEU A 29 -10.96 1.62 -21.83
N SER A 30 -12.09 2.31 -21.75
CA SER A 30 -12.25 3.56 -21.01
C SER A 30 -13.53 3.61 -20.17
N CYS A 31 -13.60 4.59 -19.27
CA CYS A 31 -14.80 4.87 -18.48
C CYS A 31 -16.04 5.08 -19.35
N LEU A 32 -17.23 4.72 -18.83
CA LEU A 32 -18.53 5.03 -19.45
C LEU A 32 -18.83 6.52 -19.50
N ASP A 33 -18.32 7.27 -18.53
CA ASP A 33 -18.37 8.72 -18.53
C ASP A 33 -17.31 9.23 -19.52
N GLN A 34 -17.79 9.80 -20.63
CA GLN A 34 -16.93 10.32 -21.70
C GLN A 34 -16.14 11.56 -21.26
N GLU A 35 -16.61 12.31 -20.27
CA GLU A 35 -15.83 13.42 -19.68
C GLU A 35 -14.70 12.87 -18.80
N CYS A 36 -14.93 11.72 -18.15
CA CYS A 36 -13.90 11.02 -17.40
C CYS A 36 -12.86 10.36 -18.30
N ALA A 37 -13.29 9.62 -19.34
CA ALA A 37 -12.47 8.90 -20.33
C ALA A 37 -11.31 8.05 -19.77
N ALA A 38 -11.32 7.76 -18.47
CA ALA A 38 -10.19 7.15 -17.79
C ALA A 38 -9.92 5.75 -18.32
N PRO A 39 -8.64 5.36 -18.54
CA PRO A 39 -8.30 4.03 -19.00
C PRO A 39 -8.75 2.98 -17.98
N MET A 40 -9.39 1.93 -18.48
CA MET A 40 -9.96 0.85 -17.68
C MET A 40 -9.22 -0.45 -17.93
N HIS A 41 -9.14 -1.28 -16.90
CA HIS A 41 -8.59 -2.61 -16.93
C HIS A 41 -9.67 -3.63 -16.60
N TRP A 42 -9.70 -4.71 -17.36
CA TRP A 42 -10.60 -5.82 -17.10
C TRP A 42 -10.03 -6.76 -16.04
N ARG A 43 -10.87 -7.09 -15.05
CA ARG A 43 -10.63 -8.10 -14.01
C ARG A 43 -11.59 -9.26 -14.22
N LYS A 44 -11.04 -10.46 -14.33
CA LYS A 44 -11.83 -11.69 -14.48
C LYS A 44 -12.65 -12.02 -13.23
N ARG A 45 -13.66 -12.87 -13.43
CA ARG A 45 -14.49 -13.44 -12.36
C ARG A 45 -13.62 -14.11 -11.29
N SER A 46 -13.89 -13.87 -10.01
CA SER A 46 -13.19 -14.54 -8.91
C SER A 46 -13.70 -15.98 -8.72
N LYS A 47 -12.85 -16.85 -8.15
CA LYS A 47 -13.25 -18.23 -7.78
C LYS A 47 -14.35 -18.25 -6.72
N ASP A 48 -14.41 -17.21 -5.88
CA ASP A 48 -15.43 -17.03 -4.84
C ASP A 48 -16.76 -16.46 -5.38
N GLY A 49 -16.92 -16.39 -6.70
CA GLY A 49 -18.19 -16.04 -7.35
C GLY A 49 -18.40 -14.57 -7.65
N LYS A 50 -17.46 -13.66 -7.31
CA LYS A 50 -17.57 -12.25 -7.71
C LYS A 50 -17.47 -12.13 -9.22
N ALA A 51 -18.43 -11.42 -9.83
CA ALA A 51 -18.49 -11.20 -11.27
C ALA A 51 -17.21 -10.49 -11.78
N ALA A 52 -16.92 -10.68 -13.07
CA ALA A 52 -15.88 -9.91 -13.74
C ALA A 52 -16.24 -8.42 -13.74
N THR A 53 -15.22 -7.56 -13.62
CA THR A 53 -15.41 -6.10 -13.52
C THR A 53 -14.32 -5.34 -14.25
N PHE A 54 -14.64 -4.13 -14.69
CA PHE A 54 -13.66 -3.12 -15.08
C PHE A 54 -13.29 -2.24 -13.88
N PHE A 55 -12.03 -1.83 -13.83
CA PHE A 55 -11.49 -0.91 -12.84
C PHE A 55 -10.46 0.03 -13.48
N GLY A 56 -10.38 1.28 -13.01
CA GLY A 56 -9.44 2.26 -13.54
C GLY A 56 -9.45 3.54 -12.72
N HIS A 57 -8.54 4.45 -13.03
CA HIS A 57 -8.36 5.69 -12.27
C HIS A 57 -9.27 6.79 -12.80
N HIS A 58 -10.47 6.90 -12.24
CA HIS A 58 -11.45 7.89 -12.65
C HIS A 58 -11.06 9.33 -12.29
N ALA A 59 -11.50 10.28 -13.10
CA ALA A 59 -11.40 11.71 -12.81
C ALA A 59 -12.22 12.09 -11.57
N THR A 60 -11.78 13.13 -10.87
CA THR A 60 -12.48 13.66 -9.69
C THR A 60 -13.89 14.11 -10.09
N GLY A 61 -14.92 13.53 -9.46
CA GLY A 61 -16.31 13.85 -9.79
C GLY A 61 -17.04 12.78 -10.58
N CYS A 62 -16.32 11.84 -11.22
CA CYS A 62 -16.94 10.77 -12.00
C CYS A 62 -17.88 9.93 -11.13
N GLU A 63 -19.12 9.75 -11.61
CA GLU A 63 -20.17 8.99 -10.92
C GLU A 63 -19.81 7.50 -10.76
N TYR A 64 -18.90 7.00 -11.60
CA TYR A 64 -18.45 5.62 -11.57
C TYR A 64 -17.12 5.40 -10.84
N GLY A 65 -16.46 6.46 -10.41
CA GLY A 65 -15.33 6.35 -9.49
C GLY A 65 -15.83 5.86 -8.14
N SER A 66 -15.31 4.74 -7.65
CA SER A 66 -15.59 4.24 -6.30
C SER A 66 -15.01 5.19 -5.25
N LYS A 67 -15.73 6.28 -4.96
CA LYS A 67 -15.51 7.14 -3.81
C LYS A 67 -15.94 6.37 -2.56
N ILE A 68 -15.05 6.18 -1.58
CA ILE A 68 -15.28 6.21 -0.11
C ILE A 68 -14.31 5.30 0.69
N GLU A 69 -13.94 4.10 0.22
CA GLU A 69 -13.08 3.21 1.04
C GLU A 69 -11.57 3.54 0.96
N GLU A 70 -11.06 3.90 -0.22
CA GLU A 70 -9.60 4.05 -0.44
C GLU A 70 -8.99 5.29 0.23
N GLN A 71 -9.68 6.45 0.15
CA GLN A 71 -9.27 7.66 0.88
C GLN A 71 -9.38 7.48 2.40
N SER A 72 -10.27 6.60 2.87
CA SER A 72 -10.43 6.34 4.31
C SER A 72 -9.21 5.61 4.91
N GLU A 73 -8.56 4.72 4.15
CA GLU A 73 -7.37 4.00 4.63
C GLU A 73 -6.15 4.93 4.78
N LEU A 74 -5.88 5.80 3.79
CA LEU A 74 -4.78 6.76 3.89
C LEU A 74 -5.01 7.73 5.04
N GLN A 75 -6.22 8.31 5.14
CA GLN A 75 -6.54 9.26 6.20
C GLN A 75 -6.35 8.64 7.58
N ARG A 76 -6.84 7.42 7.79
CA ARG A 76 -6.66 6.68 9.04
C ARG A 76 -5.18 6.41 9.34
N ALA A 77 -4.38 6.06 8.33
CA ALA A 77 -2.94 5.84 8.51
C ALA A 77 -2.23 7.12 8.96
N VAL A 78 -2.59 8.28 8.38
CA VAL A 78 -2.01 9.58 8.76
C VAL A 78 -2.44 10.00 10.17
N GLU A 79 -3.70 9.79 10.54
CA GLU A 79 -4.21 10.08 11.88
C GLU A 79 -3.51 9.24 12.95
N GLU A 80 -3.35 7.93 12.70
CA GLU A 80 -2.59 7.03 13.57
C GLU A 80 -1.14 7.49 13.74
N PHE A 81 -0.49 7.88 12.64
CA PHE A 81 0.86 8.43 12.69
C PHE A 81 0.93 9.69 13.56
N ASN A 82 0.04 10.66 13.33
CA ASN A 82 0.05 11.93 14.06
C ASN A 82 -0.19 11.73 15.56
N ALA A 83 -1.07 10.79 15.95
CA ALA A 83 -1.30 10.45 17.35
C ALA A 83 -0.02 9.95 18.05
N ILE A 84 0.81 9.16 17.34
CA ILE A 84 2.10 8.67 17.85
C ILE A 84 3.14 9.80 17.85
N ALA A 85 3.31 10.47 16.72
CA ALA A 85 4.40 11.41 16.48
C ALA A 85 4.36 12.64 17.40
N ASN A 86 3.18 13.08 17.81
CA ASN A 86 2.97 14.20 18.73
C ASN A 86 3.46 13.92 20.16
N THR A 87 3.71 12.67 20.52
CA THR A 87 4.05 12.27 21.89
C THR A 87 5.48 11.76 22.04
N ALA A 88 6.22 11.68 20.93
CA ALA A 88 7.50 10.99 20.85
C ALA A 88 8.59 11.87 20.21
N ASP A 89 9.83 11.69 20.64
CA ASP A 89 11.01 12.34 20.06
C ASP A 89 11.73 11.43 19.05
N GLU A 90 11.57 10.11 19.22
CA GLU A 90 12.13 9.05 18.38
C GLU A 90 11.01 8.11 17.93
N LEU A 91 11.11 7.58 16.72
CA LEU A 91 10.20 6.56 16.21
C LEU A 91 10.89 5.21 16.15
N VAL A 92 10.20 4.15 16.58
CA VAL A 92 10.68 2.77 16.50
C VAL A 92 9.68 1.97 15.67
N ILE A 93 10.17 1.33 14.61
CA ILE A 93 9.35 0.49 13.74
C ILE A 93 8.84 -0.72 14.53
N ARG A 94 7.53 -0.93 14.45
CA ARG A 94 6.84 -2.12 14.95
C ARG A 94 6.34 -2.96 13.79
N LEU A 95 6.66 -4.24 13.85
CA LEU A 95 6.07 -5.22 12.94
C LEU A 95 4.64 -5.51 13.42
N ASP A 96 3.67 -4.92 12.75
CA ASP A 96 2.27 -5.15 13.09
C ASP A 96 1.84 -6.56 12.63
N PRO A 97 0.99 -7.26 13.41
CA PRO A 97 0.34 -8.46 12.91
C PRO A 97 -0.49 -8.10 11.69
N LEU A 98 -0.46 -8.96 10.67
CA LEU A 98 -1.39 -8.83 9.54
C LEU A 98 -2.82 -8.89 10.08
N PRO A 99 -3.77 -8.11 9.53
CA PRO A 99 -5.16 -8.19 9.93
C PRO A 99 -5.67 -9.61 9.67
N GLN A 100 -5.76 -10.41 10.72
CA GLN A 100 -6.44 -11.69 10.69
C GLN A 100 -7.94 -11.40 10.60
N ASN A 101 -8.65 -12.13 9.72
CA ASN A 101 -10.11 -12.12 9.73
C ASN A 101 -10.57 -12.57 11.13
N ARG A 102 -10.85 -11.63 12.02
CA ARG A 102 -11.68 -11.92 13.19
C ARG A 102 -13.03 -12.33 12.62
N PRO A 103 -13.59 -13.51 12.96
CA PRO A 103 -15.00 -13.72 12.75
C PRO A 103 -15.71 -12.54 13.41
N VAL A 104 -16.62 -11.92 12.65
CA VAL A 104 -17.49 -10.86 13.15
C VAL A 104 -18.15 -11.42 14.40
N THR A 105 -17.68 -11.00 15.57
CA THR A 105 -18.44 -11.18 16.80
C THR A 105 -19.63 -10.27 16.64
N ASP A 106 -20.79 -10.87 16.37
CA ASP A 106 -22.07 -10.19 16.53
C ASP A 106 -22.02 -9.43 17.86
N ASN A 107 -22.17 -8.11 17.78
CA ASN A 107 -22.33 -7.28 18.95
C ASN A 107 -23.69 -7.61 19.56
N THR A 108 -23.72 -8.60 20.45
CA THR A 108 -24.83 -8.77 21.38
C THR A 108 -24.87 -7.54 22.28
N PRO A 109 -25.92 -6.70 22.26
CA PRO A 109 -25.99 -5.54 23.13
C PRO A 109 -26.29 -6.01 24.55
N GLY A 110 -25.35 -5.84 25.47
CA GLY A 110 -25.62 -6.02 26.90
C GLY A 110 -24.43 -6.47 27.72
N ALA A 111 -23.56 -5.54 28.11
CA ALA A 111 -22.83 -5.65 29.37
C ALA A 111 -22.42 -4.24 29.84
N THR A 112 -22.99 -3.85 30.96
CA THR A 112 -22.90 -2.59 31.70
C THR A 112 -21.60 -2.43 32.49
N GLY A 113 -21.02 -1.21 32.50
CA GLY A 113 -20.19 -0.59 33.56
C GLY A 113 -18.80 -1.19 33.79
N THR A 114 -17.71 -0.46 34.06
CA THR A 114 -17.52 0.69 34.99
C THR A 114 -16.12 1.35 34.73
N PRO A 115 -15.66 2.42 35.42
CA PRO A 115 -15.17 3.65 34.80
C PRO A 115 -13.65 3.89 34.98
N GLY A 116 -13.21 5.07 34.50
CA GLY A 116 -11.84 5.49 34.25
C GLY A 116 -10.81 5.30 35.38
N ARG A 117 -9.57 5.01 34.95
CA ARG A 117 -8.39 5.00 35.81
C ARG A 117 -7.62 6.29 35.62
N ALA A 118 -7.53 7.06 36.71
CA ALA A 118 -6.84 8.33 36.82
C ALA A 118 -5.38 8.27 36.34
N HIS A 119 -4.98 9.27 35.54
CA HIS A 119 -3.58 9.49 35.18
C HIS A 119 -2.82 10.02 36.39
N ARG A 120 -1.81 9.25 36.83
CA ARG A 120 -0.83 9.69 37.84
C ARG A 120 0.29 10.41 37.11
N HIS A 121 0.34 11.74 37.22
CA HIS A 121 1.49 12.53 36.81
C HIS A 121 2.65 12.25 37.77
N GLN A 122 3.70 11.57 37.29
CA GLN A 122 5.01 11.57 37.92
C GLN A 122 5.99 12.29 37.00
N GLY A 123 6.69 13.26 37.60
CA GLY A 123 7.49 14.26 36.92
C GLY A 123 8.87 13.78 36.47
N ALA A 124 9.42 14.58 35.56
CA ALA A 124 10.84 14.81 35.27
C ALA A 124 11.74 13.56 35.21
N ASP A 125 11.65 12.85 34.09
CA ASP A 125 12.85 12.40 33.41
C ASP A 125 12.67 12.67 31.90
N ARG A 126 13.60 13.39 31.27
CA ARG A 126 13.61 13.61 29.80
C ARG A 126 14.09 12.33 29.11
N GLN A 127 13.48 11.20 29.45
CA GLN A 127 13.56 10.00 28.62
C GLN A 127 12.88 10.38 27.31
N ARG A 128 13.68 10.47 26.24
CA ARG A 128 13.19 10.58 24.86
C ARG A 128 12.09 9.54 24.71
N ARG A 129 10.84 9.98 24.59
CA ARG A 129 9.71 9.06 24.49
C ARG A 129 9.80 8.43 23.11
N ALA A 130 10.12 7.15 23.06
CA ALA A 130 10.11 6.39 21.81
C ALA A 130 8.65 6.05 21.47
N GLY A 131 8.19 6.54 20.33
CA GLY A 131 6.88 6.20 19.77
C GLY A 131 7.02 4.98 18.87
N SER A 132 6.15 3.98 19.05
CA SER A 132 6.15 2.78 18.23
C SER A 132 5.20 2.97 17.04
N VAL A 133 5.70 2.80 15.81
CA VAL A 133 4.93 3.07 14.58
C VAL A 133 4.99 1.90 13.61
N GLY A 134 3.84 1.58 13.02
CA GLY A 134 3.73 0.60 11.94
C GLY A 134 4.11 1.14 10.58
N TYR A 135 4.33 0.25 9.61
CA TYR A 135 4.65 0.64 8.23
C TYR A 135 3.50 1.37 7.53
N GLY A 136 2.24 0.96 7.74
CA GLY A 136 1.07 1.62 7.13
C GLY A 136 0.97 3.11 7.50
N PRO A 137 0.94 3.46 8.80
CA PRO A 137 0.97 4.85 9.24
C PRO A 137 2.18 5.65 8.73
N LEU A 138 3.37 5.04 8.76
CA LEU A 138 4.59 5.67 8.23
C LEU A 138 4.48 5.97 6.74
N LEU A 139 3.99 5.01 5.94
CA LEU A 139 3.75 5.20 4.50
C LEU A 139 2.72 6.30 4.25
N GLY A 140 1.63 6.32 5.01
CA GLY A 140 0.62 7.38 4.87
C GLY A 140 1.21 8.77 5.08
N LYS A 141 2.10 8.92 6.06
CA LYS A 141 2.80 10.18 6.31
C LYS A 141 3.82 10.51 5.20
N LEU A 142 4.57 9.53 4.71
CA LEU A 142 5.51 9.72 3.60
C LEU A 142 4.78 10.15 2.31
N ILE A 143 3.60 9.60 2.02
CA ILE A 143 2.78 10.00 0.87
C ILE A 143 2.32 11.45 1.03
N THR A 144 1.77 11.82 2.19
CA THR A 144 1.02 13.09 2.36
C THR A 144 1.87 14.30 2.71
N ASP A 145 3.08 14.11 3.25
CA ASP A 145 3.90 15.22 3.77
C ASP A 145 5.32 15.22 3.16
N PRO A 146 5.57 16.04 2.12
CA PRO A 146 6.88 16.16 1.48
C PRO A 146 7.99 16.63 2.42
N ASP A 147 7.70 17.47 3.41
CA ASP A 147 8.69 17.96 4.38
C ASP A 147 9.07 16.86 5.36
N PHE A 148 8.11 16.00 5.72
CA PHE A 148 8.38 14.83 6.54
C PHE A 148 9.42 13.89 5.92
N ARG A 149 9.42 13.73 4.58
CA ARG A 149 10.41 12.93 3.85
C ARG A 149 11.84 13.42 4.06
N ARG A 150 12.02 14.71 4.38
CA ARG A 150 13.32 15.35 4.62
C ARG A 150 13.66 15.49 6.11
N SER A 151 12.80 14.95 6.99
CA SER A 151 12.95 15.08 8.43
C SER A 151 14.17 14.32 8.96
N ARG A 152 14.96 14.98 9.81
CA ARG A 152 16.05 14.35 10.57
C ARG A 152 15.58 13.67 11.86
N ARG A 153 14.27 13.50 12.02
CA ARG A 153 13.70 12.79 13.17
C ARG A 153 14.27 11.37 13.25
N ALA A 154 14.67 10.98 14.46
CA ALA A 154 15.29 9.68 14.70
C ALA A 154 14.29 8.54 14.42
N LEU A 155 14.79 7.51 13.72
CA LEU A 155 14.07 6.31 13.38
C LEU A 155 14.93 5.09 13.73
N THR A 156 14.35 4.13 14.45
CA THR A 156 14.95 2.82 14.70
C THR A 156 14.15 1.76 13.93
N LEU A 157 14.82 1.06 13.02
CA LEU A 157 14.25 -0.01 12.18
C LEU A 157 13.98 -1.30 12.98
N SER A 158 13.28 -2.26 12.38
CA SER A 158 12.90 -3.51 13.05
C SER A 158 14.10 -4.38 13.45
N ASP A 159 15.22 -4.25 12.73
CA ASP A 159 16.50 -4.88 13.03
C ASP A 159 17.39 -4.08 14.01
N ARG A 160 16.83 -2.99 14.58
CA ARG A 160 17.50 -2.02 15.47
C ARG A 160 18.52 -1.11 14.80
N THR A 161 18.60 -1.10 13.47
CA THR A 161 19.37 -0.08 12.74
C THR A 161 18.82 1.30 13.08
N ARG A 162 19.69 2.19 13.56
CA ARG A 162 19.36 3.59 13.85
C ARG A 162 19.63 4.45 12.63
N THR A 163 18.66 5.29 12.28
CA THR A 163 18.71 6.18 11.12
C THR A 163 17.82 7.41 11.37
N THR A 164 17.60 8.22 10.34
CA THR A 164 16.59 9.29 10.32
C THR A 164 15.51 8.96 9.29
N ILE A 165 14.39 9.69 9.30
CA ILE A 165 13.38 9.56 8.23
C ILE A 165 14.02 9.83 6.86
N ALA A 166 14.77 10.93 6.73
CA ALA A 166 15.42 11.31 5.47
C ALA A 166 16.43 10.28 4.95
N ASP A 167 17.24 9.69 5.82
CA ASP A 167 18.29 8.76 5.40
C ASP A 167 17.80 7.31 5.30
N GLY A 168 16.79 6.96 6.09
CA GLY A 168 16.28 5.61 6.26
C GLY A 168 15.10 5.25 5.36
N CYS A 169 14.26 6.22 4.98
CA CYS A 169 13.07 6.02 4.14
C CYS A 169 13.30 6.60 2.73
N VAL A 170 13.68 5.75 1.80
CA VAL A 170 14.10 6.15 0.45
C VAL A 170 12.95 5.93 -0.55
N HIS A 171 12.64 6.93 -1.36
CA HIS A 171 11.68 6.79 -2.46
C HIS A 171 12.29 5.95 -3.60
N VAL A 172 11.48 5.18 -4.33
CA VAL A 172 11.93 4.35 -5.46
C VAL A 172 12.72 5.12 -6.52
N ASP A 173 12.42 6.41 -6.69
CA ASP A 173 13.11 7.26 -7.67
C ASP A 173 14.49 7.74 -7.24
N GLU A 174 14.73 7.78 -5.93
CA GLU A 174 15.98 8.25 -5.32
C GLU A 174 16.85 7.08 -4.83
N PHE A 175 16.44 5.85 -5.17
CA PHE A 175 17.07 4.65 -4.67
C PHE A 175 18.53 4.55 -5.12
N THR A 176 19.41 4.31 -4.15
CA THR A 176 20.80 3.92 -4.37
C THR A 176 21.08 2.71 -3.50
N LEU A 177 21.74 1.69 -4.07
CA LEU A 177 22.07 0.48 -3.33
C LEU A 177 23.02 0.80 -2.16
N ARG A 178 22.70 0.29 -0.97
CA ARG A 178 23.53 0.44 0.24
C ARG A 178 23.68 -0.91 0.94
N SER A 179 24.74 -1.04 1.73
CA SER A 179 25.03 -2.27 2.47
C SER A 179 24.18 -2.46 3.73
N THR A 180 23.47 -1.43 4.18
CA THR A 180 22.64 -1.42 5.39
C THR A 180 21.16 -1.67 5.08
N THR A 181 20.40 -2.11 6.09
CA THR A 181 18.93 -2.16 6.02
C THR A 181 18.37 -0.76 5.82
N MET A 182 17.35 -0.64 4.98
CA MET A 182 16.63 0.60 4.73
C MET A 182 15.15 0.31 4.49
N ILE A 183 14.36 1.36 4.50
CA ILE A 183 12.98 1.36 4.06
C ILE A 183 12.94 1.92 2.64
N LEU A 184 12.35 1.16 1.71
CA LEU A 184 11.99 1.61 0.38
C LEU A 184 10.49 1.87 0.33
N TRP A 185 10.07 2.95 -0.31
CA TRP A 185 8.65 3.23 -0.52
C TRP A 185 8.39 3.88 -1.88
N GLY A 186 7.17 3.74 -2.38
CA GLY A 186 6.77 4.28 -3.67
C GLY A 186 5.52 3.60 -4.18
N GLN A 187 5.29 3.67 -5.49
CA GLN A 187 4.18 2.99 -6.14
C GLN A 187 4.64 1.70 -6.81
N VAL A 188 3.80 0.66 -6.76
CA VAL A 188 3.99 -0.55 -7.55
C VAL A 188 3.64 -0.21 -9.00
N HIS A 189 4.64 -0.23 -9.88
CA HIS A 189 4.43 0.03 -11.30
C HIS A 189 3.78 -1.19 -11.99
N HIS A 190 4.33 -2.38 -11.74
CA HIS A 190 3.80 -3.64 -12.26
C HIS A 190 4.02 -4.77 -11.26
N ALA A 191 3.14 -5.75 -11.25
CA ALA A 191 3.21 -6.87 -10.32
C ALA A 191 2.94 -8.20 -11.03
N GLN A 192 3.93 -9.09 -11.05
CA GLN A 192 3.86 -10.36 -11.78
C GLN A 192 4.68 -11.47 -11.13
N GLY A 193 4.13 -12.69 -11.15
CA GLY A 193 4.75 -13.86 -10.54
C GLY A 193 4.92 -13.67 -9.04
N TYR A 194 6.13 -13.31 -8.63
CA TYR A 194 6.52 -13.09 -7.24
C TYR A 194 7.20 -11.72 -7.05
N PHE A 195 7.10 -10.83 -8.03
CA PHE A 195 7.79 -9.54 -8.03
C PHE A 195 6.79 -8.39 -8.05
N LEU A 196 7.11 -7.37 -7.27
CA LEU A 196 6.57 -6.03 -7.37
C LEU A 196 7.66 -5.15 -7.97
N ASP A 197 7.47 -4.75 -9.21
CA ASP A 197 8.39 -3.89 -9.94
C ASP A 197 7.98 -2.43 -9.73
N THR A 198 8.98 -1.57 -9.53
CA THR A 198 8.78 -0.13 -9.26
C THR A 198 9.04 0.75 -10.48
N GLY A 199 9.41 0.14 -11.61
CA GLY A 199 9.61 0.79 -12.90
C GLY A 199 9.92 -0.22 -13.98
N TYR A 200 10.36 0.25 -15.15
CA TYR A 200 10.71 -0.64 -16.27
C TYR A 200 12.10 -1.28 -16.07
N THR A 201 12.32 -2.45 -16.68
CA THR A 201 13.61 -3.16 -16.60
C THR A 201 14.79 -2.31 -17.06
N SER A 202 14.59 -1.44 -18.06
CA SER A 202 15.62 -0.53 -18.58
C SER A 202 16.07 0.54 -17.57
N GLU A 203 15.24 0.85 -16.58
CA GLU A 203 15.50 1.91 -15.60
C GLU A 203 16.28 1.41 -14.39
N LYS A 204 16.48 0.10 -14.27
CA LYS A 204 17.16 -0.56 -13.14
C LYS A 204 16.62 -0.12 -11.77
N LYS A 205 15.30 0.12 -11.70
CA LYS A 205 14.60 0.47 -10.46
C LYS A 205 14.54 -0.73 -9.51
N PRO A 206 14.47 -0.52 -8.19
CA PRO A 206 14.45 -1.61 -7.22
C PRO A 206 13.18 -2.45 -7.33
N ALA A 207 13.31 -3.77 -7.26
CA ALA A 207 12.16 -4.68 -7.22
C ALA A 207 11.99 -5.32 -5.83
N VAL A 208 10.76 -5.67 -5.48
CA VAL A 208 10.46 -6.44 -4.27
C VAL A 208 10.04 -7.85 -4.66
N ARG A 209 10.86 -8.84 -4.28
CA ARG A 209 10.54 -10.25 -4.44
C ARG A 209 9.81 -10.77 -3.20
N LEU A 210 8.57 -11.20 -3.37
CA LEU A 210 7.77 -11.84 -2.33
C LEU A 210 7.97 -13.36 -2.40
N ARG A 211 8.37 -14.00 -1.31
CA ARG A 211 8.30 -15.48 -1.25
C ARG A 211 6.86 -15.95 -1.37
N LYS A 212 6.68 -17.20 -1.79
CA LYS A 212 5.35 -17.77 -2.07
C LYS A 212 4.41 -17.67 -0.86
N GLU A 213 4.93 -17.94 0.32
CA GLU A 213 4.21 -17.92 1.59
C GLU A 213 3.81 -16.49 1.95
N VAL A 214 4.75 -15.56 1.84
CA VAL A 214 4.53 -14.12 2.06
C VAL A 214 3.46 -13.57 1.11
N LEU A 215 3.53 -13.92 -0.17
CA LEU A 215 2.52 -13.50 -1.15
C LEU A 215 1.14 -14.02 -0.78
N ALA A 216 1.02 -15.30 -0.39
CA ALA A 216 -0.26 -15.88 0.01
C ALA A 216 -0.87 -15.16 1.22
N GLU A 217 -0.06 -14.86 2.24
CA GLU A 217 -0.49 -14.11 3.43
C GLU A 217 -0.97 -12.70 3.07
N LEU A 218 -0.25 -11.99 2.21
CA LEU A 218 -0.61 -10.63 1.80
C LEU A 218 -1.90 -10.59 0.97
N LEU A 219 -2.05 -11.52 0.02
CA LEU A 219 -3.27 -11.64 -0.78
C LEU A 219 -4.49 -11.93 0.11
N GLN A 220 -4.33 -12.83 1.09
CA GLN A 220 -5.39 -13.15 2.04
C GLN A 220 -5.75 -11.94 2.91
N ALA A 221 -4.75 -11.26 3.49
CA ALA A 221 -4.96 -10.11 4.38
C ALA A 221 -5.64 -8.93 3.67
N LYS A 222 -5.30 -8.69 2.39
CA LYS A 222 -5.89 -7.62 1.58
C LYS A 222 -7.10 -8.06 0.73
N LYS A 223 -7.55 -9.31 0.85
CA LYS A 223 -8.67 -9.88 0.08
C LYS A 223 -8.48 -9.74 -1.44
N LEU A 224 -7.24 -9.88 -1.91
CA LEU A 224 -6.86 -9.79 -3.31
C LEU A 224 -6.81 -11.19 -3.95
N SER A 225 -7.06 -11.24 -5.25
CA SER A 225 -7.15 -12.49 -6.00
C SER A 225 -5.82 -12.91 -6.63
N GLY A 226 -4.90 -11.96 -6.83
CA GLY A 226 -3.58 -12.23 -7.38
C GLY A 226 -2.64 -11.05 -7.22
N ILE A 227 -1.35 -11.30 -7.41
CA ILE A 227 -0.30 -10.31 -7.23
C ILE A 227 -0.49 -9.06 -8.11
N SER A 228 -1.07 -9.23 -9.31
CA SER A 228 -1.35 -8.13 -10.23
C SER A 228 -2.27 -7.07 -9.65
N ASP A 229 -3.11 -7.44 -8.67
CA ASP A 229 -4.03 -6.51 -8.01
C ASP A 229 -3.29 -5.44 -7.17
N PHE A 230 -2.00 -5.62 -6.88
CA PHE A 230 -1.16 -4.61 -6.23
C PHE A 230 -0.65 -3.51 -7.18
N SER A 231 -0.81 -3.67 -8.50
CA SER A 231 -0.36 -2.65 -9.45
C SER A 231 -1.07 -1.32 -9.18
N GLY A 232 -0.31 -0.23 -9.12
CA GLY A 232 -0.81 1.09 -8.76
C GLY A 232 -0.92 1.36 -7.25
N TRP A 233 -0.75 0.36 -6.37
CA TRP A 233 -0.76 0.60 -4.92
C TRP A 233 0.52 1.27 -4.47
N TYR A 234 0.42 2.08 -3.42
CA TYR A 234 1.59 2.49 -2.67
C TYR A 234 2.06 1.37 -1.77
N PHE A 235 3.36 1.21 -1.67
CA PHE A 235 3.98 0.24 -0.79
C PHE A 235 5.12 0.88 0.01
N ILE A 236 5.43 0.23 1.12
CA ILE A 236 6.61 0.50 1.95
C ILE A 236 7.18 -0.85 2.36
N VAL A 237 8.49 -1.02 2.28
CA VAL A 237 9.16 -2.27 2.62
C VAL A 237 10.46 -1.98 3.36
N GLU A 238 10.71 -2.71 4.43
CA GLU A 238 12.02 -2.72 5.07
C GLU A 238 12.82 -3.95 4.63
N GLY A 239 14.06 -3.73 4.24
CA GLY A 239 15.00 -4.84 4.05
C GLY A 239 16.37 -4.40 3.60
N ARG A 240 17.21 -5.40 3.37
CA ARG A 240 18.55 -5.23 2.82
C ARG A 240 18.51 -5.54 1.33
N PHE A 241 18.77 -4.53 0.52
CA PHE A 241 18.76 -4.65 -0.92
C PHE A 241 20.05 -5.30 -1.42
N GLN A 242 19.91 -6.07 -2.48
CA GLN A 242 20.98 -6.79 -3.17
C GLN A 242 20.90 -6.47 -4.65
N GLU A 243 21.98 -6.75 -5.37
CA GLU A 243 22.00 -6.65 -6.83
C GLU A 243 21.71 -8.03 -7.43
N SER A 244 20.82 -8.09 -8.42
CA SER A 244 20.54 -9.31 -9.17
C SER A 244 21.72 -9.66 -10.09
N SER A 245 21.71 -10.88 -10.65
CA SER A 245 22.66 -11.27 -11.69
C SER A 245 22.59 -10.39 -12.95
N THR A 246 21.49 -9.66 -13.15
CA THR A 246 21.28 -8.72 -14.25
C THR A 246 21.59 -7.26 -13.88
N GLY A 247 22.09 -7.01 -12.68
CA GLY A 247 22.46 -5.67 -12.20
C GLY A 247 21.30 -4.83 -11.68
N GLY A 248 20.11 -5.42 -11.51
CA GLY A 248 18.93 -4.75 -10.98
C GLY A 248 18.87 -4.87 -9.46
N PRO A 249 18.66 -3.78 -8.70
CA PRO A 249 18.51 -3.89 -7.26
C PRO A 249 17.21 -4.60 -6.89
N TYR A 250 17.25 -5.45 -5.87
CA TYR A 250 16.06 -6.10 -5.35
C TYR A 250 16.16 -6.38 -3.86
N VAL A 251 15.01 -6.53 -3.21
CA VAL A 251 14.90 -7.08 -1.86
C VAL A 251 14.04 -8.34 -1.92
N SER A 252 14.43 -9.38 -1.18
CA SER A 252 13.58 -10.57 -1.00
C SER A 252 12.96 -10.57 0.39
N LEU A 253 11.63 -10.67 0.44
CA LEU A 253 10.88 -10.74 1.68
C LEU A 253 10.50 -12.18 2.03
N ASP A 254 10.83 -12.54 3.26
CA ASP A 254 10.42 -13.78 3.93
C ASP A 254 9.44 -13.55 5.09
N ASN A 255 9.13 -12.29 5.41
CA ASN A 255 8.16 -11.91 6.43
C ASN A 255 7.20 -10.84 5.88
N ALA A 256 5.91 -11.16 5.82
CA ALA A 256 4.86 -10.28 5.35
C ALA A 256 4.64 -9.03 6.22
N GLN A 257 5.09 -9.05 7.48
CA GLN A 257 4.99 -7.89 8.38
C GLN A 257 6.00 -6.79 8.06
N LYS A 258 6.99 -7.05 7.18
CA LYS A 258 7.99 -6.07 6.73
C LYS A 258 7.54 -5.23 5.54
N ILE A 259 6.31 -5.41 5.09
CA ILE A 259 5.72 -4.66 3.98
C ILE A 259 4.31 -4.22 4.35
N ALA A 260 3.95 -3.00 3.95
CA ALA A 260 2.59 -2.51 4.02
C ALA A 260 2.20 -1.85 2.71
N PHE A 261 0.89 -1.80 2.46
CA PHE A 261 0.32 -1.21 1.26
C PHE A 261 -0.83 -0.28 1.61
N LEU A 262 -0.90 0.83 0.88
CA LEU A 262 -2.03 1.72 0.84
C LEU A 262 -2.57 1.76 -0.60
N PRO A 263 -3.91 1.76 -0.78
CA PRO A 263 -4.49 1.81 -2.11
C PRO A 263 -4.07 3.10 -2.85
N PRO A 264 -4.11 3.10 -4.19
CA PRO A 264 -3.85 4.29 -4.99
C PRO A 264 -4.71 5.46 -4.51
N GLN A 265 -4.14 6.66 -4.54
CA GLN A 265 -4.88 7.87 -4.20
C GLN A 265 -5.66 8.35 -5.42
N ILE A 266 -6.95 8.66 -5.23
CA ILE A 266 -7.71 9.46 -6.18
C ILE A 266 -7.22 10.91 -5.99
N PRO A 267 -6.61 11.56 -6.99
CA PRO A 267 -6.24 12.96 -6.85
C PRO A 267 -7.49 13.79 -6.51
N THR A 268 -7.42 14.51 -5.40
CA THR A 268 -8.35 15.59 -5.08
C THR A 268 -7.98 16.77 -5.98
N SER A 269 -8.73 16.94 -7.06
CA SER A 269 -8.79 18.20 -7.82
C SER A 269 -9.84 19.11 -7.18
#